data_AF-A0A2W4PEW3-F1
#
_entry.id   AF-A0A2W4PEW3-F1
#
_cell.length_a   1.000
_cell.length_b   1.000
_cell.length_c   1.000
_cell.angle_alpha   90.00
_cell.angle_beta   90.00
_cell.angle_gamma   90.00
#
_symmetry.space_group_name_H-M   'P 1'
#
loop_
_entity.id
_entity.type
_entity.pdbx_description
1 polymer ?
#
loop_
_entity_poly.entity_id
_entity_poly.type
_entity_poly.pdbx_seq_one_letter_code
_entity_poly.pdbx_strand_id
1 'polypeptide(L)'
;MAEITFERFFRAVRGVDPFPWQSRLAALAAEGAWPDVIGVPTGLGKTAAIDAAVWALASQAGIPPEERAAPTRIWYVVNRRLLVDGAYAHGLRLASWLSNPDSARAEGVEDLEPIAWAGERLRSLAAFGEDFGPLHVTRLRGGADLGVRPPDASQPALIFATVPMYASRLLFRGYGSSASMRPIDAALAGIDSLVLLDEAHLARSLIKVVSQLEEADIGDPSRVIAATRARTRIVQLTATGEASGHVLDLTGD
;
A
#
# COMPACT_ATOMS: atom_id res chain seq x y z
N MET A 1 16.75 17.40 10.86
CA MET A 1 17.09 16.77 9.56
C MET A 1 16.18 17.40 8.52
N ALA A 2 16.68 17.68 7.31
CA ALA A 2 15.81 18.16 6.24
C ALA A 2 14.76 17.08 5.92
N GLU A 3 13.53 17.49 5.64
CA GLU A 3 12.46 16.58 5.27
C GLU A 3 12.78 15.94 3.90
N ILE A 4 12.70 14.61 3.81
CA ILE A 4 12.99 13.88 2.56
C ILE A 4 11.78 14.00 1.63
N THR A 5 11.93 14.78 0.56
CA THR A 5 10.91 14.92 -0.50
C THR A 5 10.64 13.59 -1.20
N PHE A 6 9.44 13.42 -1.75
CA PHE A 6 9.09 12.24 -2.53
C PHE A 6 10.00 12.05 -3.75
N GLU A 7 10.38 13.11 -4.47
CA GLU A 7 11.24 13.05 -5.66
C GLU A 7 12.59 12.42 -5.34
N ARG A 8 13.20 12.85 -4.24
CA ARG A 8 14.48 12.35 -3.75
C ARG A 8 14.37 10.88 -3.34
N PHE A 9 13.32 10.51 -2.60
CA PHE A 9 13.03 9.13 -2.25
C PHE A 9 12.81 8.25 -3.50
N PHE A 10 11.96 8.71 -4.41
CA PHE A 10 11.60 7.99 -5.64
C PHE A 10 12.82 7.76 -6.52
N ARG A 11 13.65 8.78 -6.73
CA ARG A 11 14.91 8.65 -7.47
C ARG A 11 15.83 7.61 -6.82
N ALA A 12 15.94 7.60 -5.48
CA ALA A 12 16.74 6.60 -4.78
C ALA A 12 16.20 5.17 -4.96
N VAL A 13 14.86 4.97 -4.92
CA VAL A 13 14.26 3.63 -4.99
C VAL A 13 14.00 3.11 -6.43
N ARG A 14 13.92 4.00 -7.41
CA ARG A 14 13.63 3.70 -8.82
C ARG A 14 14.76 4.02 -9.80
N GLY A 15 15.72 4.86 -9.44
CA GLY A 15 16.82 5.30 -10.30
C GLY A 15 16.43 6.32 -11.37
N VAL A 16 15.19 6.83 -11.35
CA VAL A 16 14.65 7.80 -12.32
C VAL A 16 13.81 8.84 -11.61
N ASP A 17 13.58 9.98 -12.28
CA ASP A 17 12.69 11.02 -11.77
C ASP A 17 11.21 10.62 -11.85
N PRO A 18 10.39 11.00 -10.86
CA PRO A 18 8.96 10.76 -10.94
C PRO A 18 8.32 11.61 -12.03
N PHE A 19 7.26 11.08 -12.63
CA PHE A 19 6.35 11.89 -13.43
C PHE A 19 5.60 12.89 -12.54
N PRO A 20 5.15 14.04 -13.09
CA PRO A 20 4.41 15.04 -12.31
C PRO A 20 3.20 14.49 -11.56
N TRP A 21 2.44 13.56 -12.18
CA TRP A 21 1.29 12.93 -11.53
C TRP A 21 1.68 12.07 -10.32
N GLN A 22 2.87 11.47 -10.31
CA GLN A 22 3.39 10.65 -9.21
C GLN A 22 3.76 11.55 -8.01
N SER A 23 4.42 12.68 -8.27
CA SER A 23 4.69 13.70 -7.26
C SER A 23 3.41 14.27 -6.65
N ARG A 24 2.41 14.61 -7.49
CA ARG A 24 1.09 15.06 -7.00
C ARG A 24 0.40 14.01 -6.15
N LEU A 25 0.43 12.75 -6.58
CA LEU A 25 -0.14 11.65 -5.82
C LEU A 25 0.54 11.50 -4.46
N ALA A 26 1.87 11.60 -4.40
CA ALA A 26 2.62 11.51 -3.15
C ALA A 26 2.28 12.65 -2.19
N ALA A 27 2.20 13.90 -2.69
CA ALA A 27 1.78 15.05 -1.89
C ALA A 27 0.37 14.85 -1.29
N LEU A 28 -0.60 14.46 -2.12
CA LEU A 28 -1.96 14.12 -1.66
C LEU A 28 -1.94 12.98 -0.64
N ALA A 29 -1.15 11.94 -0.87
CA ALA A 29 -1.02 10.81 0.04
C ALA A 29 -0.45 11.21 1.41
N ALA A 30 0.53 12.12 1.44
CA ALA A 30 1.11 12.66 2.67
C ALA A 30 0.12 13.50 3.48
N GLU A 31 -0.90 14.07 2.84
CA GLU A 31 -2.02 14.75 3.50
C GLU A 31 -3.20 13.81 3.82
N GLY A 32 -3.10 12.53 3.45
CA GLY A 32 -4.19 11.56 3.61
C GLY A 32 -5.31 11.68 2.58
N ALA A 33 -5.15 12.52 1.56
CA ALA A 33 -6.12 12.87 0.52
C ALA A 33 -5.99 11.99 -0.74
N TRP A 34 -5.96 10.67 -0.56
CA TRP A 34 -5.89 9.73 -1.69
C TRP A 34 -7.08 9.90 -2.64
N PRO A 35 -6.86 9.94 -3.98
CA PRO A 35 -7.96 9.96 -4.95
C PRO A 35 -8.69 8.62 -4.97
N ASP A 36 -9.94 8.63 -5.44
CA ASP A 36 -10.69 7.38 -5.67
C ASP A 36 -10.12 6.62 -6.87
N VAL A 37 -9.56 7.35 -7.83
CA VAL A 37 -9.11 6.82 -9.12
C VAL A 37 -7.81 7.49 -9.57
N ILE A 38 -6.84 6.68 -10.00
CA ILE A 38 -5.66 7.11 -10.75
C ILE A 38 -5.89 6.73 -12.21
N GLY A 39 -6.32 7.71 -13.00
CA GLY A 39 -6.72 7.59 -14.40
C GLY A 39 -5.56 7.86 -15.36
N VAL A 40 -4.52 7.02 -15.31
CA VAL A 40 -3.28 7.24 -16.07
C VAL A 40 -3.06 6.11 -17.09
N PRO A 41 -2.71 6.42 -18.36
CA PRO A 41 -2.41 5.42 -19.38
C PRO A 41 -1.39 4.35 -18.93
N THR A 42 -1.49 3.15 -19.52
CA THR A 42 -0.50 2.10 -19.32
C THR A 42 0.90 2.55 -19.75
N GLY A 43 1.93 2.05 -19.08
CA GLY A 43 3.32 2.37 -19.41
C GLY A 43 3.85 3.63 -18.73
N LEU A 44 3.01 4.41 -18.04
CA LEU A 44 3.43 5.62 -17.31
C LEU A 44 3.72 5.38 -15.82
N GLY A 45 4.04 4.13 -15.45
CA GLY A 45 4.54 3.80 -14.12
C GLY A 45 3.49 3.86 -12.99
N LYS A 46 2.28 3.32 -13.21
CA LYS A 46 1.22 3.26 -12.19
C LYS A 46 1.62 2.55 -10.89
N THR A 47 2.58 1.64 -10.95
CA THR A 47 3.18 0.98 -9.78
C THR A 47 3.87 1.96 -8.83
N ALA A 48 4.18 3.19 -9.27
CA ALA A 48 4.68 4.27 -8.41
C ALA A 48 3.73 4.66 -7.27
N ALA A 49 2.43 4.31 -7.38
CA ALA A 49 1.49 4.47 -6.27
C ALA A 49 1.92 3.69 -5.02
N ILE A 50 2.65 2.58 -5.17
CA ILE A 50 3.24 1.84 -4.06
C ILE A 50 4.29 2.71 -3.35
N ASP A 51 5.20 3.33 -4.10
CA ASP A 51 6.26 4.17 -3.54
C ASP A 51 5.67 5.41 -2.85
N ALA A 52 4.66 6.04 -3.46
CA ALA A 52 3.93 7.16 -2.87
C ALA A 52 3.28 6.77 -1.52
N ALA A 53 2.69 5.57 -1.44
CA ALA A 53 2.10 5.08 -0.20
C ALA A 53 3.14 4.79 0.89
N VAL A 54 4.26 4.15 0.54
CA VAL A 54 5.35 3.87 1.49
C VAL A 54 5.97 5.17 1.99
N TRP A 55 6.23 6.12 1.10
CA TRP A 55 6.78 7.44 1.46
C TRP A 55 5.82 8.26 2.32
N ALA A 56 4.53 8.29 2.00
CA ALA A 56 3.51 8.98 2.80
C ALA A 56 3.43 8.40 4.21
N LEU A 57 3.48 7.07 4.36
CA LEU A 57 3.51 6.42 5.67
C LEU A 57 4.77 6.79 6.48
N ALA A 58 5.95 6.79 5.86
CA ALA A 58 7.20 7.18 6.50
C ALA A 58 7.20 8.67 6.92
N SER A 59 6.64 9.54 6.08
CA SER A 59 6.49 10.97 6.37
C SER A 59 5.63 11.19 7.61
N GLN A 60 4.52 10.47 7.71
CA GLN A 60 3.59 10.54 8.84
C GLN A 60 3.99 9.70 10.06
N ALA A 61 5.16 9.04 10.08
CA ALA A 61 5.50 8.11 11.15
C ALA A 61 5.63 8.75 12.56
N GLY A 62 5.85 10.07 12.62
CA GLY A 62 5.90 10.83 13.86
C GLY A 62 4.55 11.41 14.29
N ILE A 63 3.50 11.22 13.49
CA ILE A 63 2.14 11.62 13.84
C ILE A 63 1.54 10.53 14.75
N PRO A 64 0.92 10.89 15.89
CA PRO A 64 0.27 9.92 16.77
C PRO A 64 -0.72 9.03 16.00
N PRO A 65 -0.87 7.74 16.35
CA PRO A 65 -1.79 6.84 15.65
C PRO A 65 -3.22 7.40 15.52
N GLU A 66 -3.75 8.06 16.53
CA GLU A 66 -5.08 8.68 16.53
C GLU A 66 -5.27 9.80 15.49
N GLU A 67 -4.17 10.42 15.01
CA GLU A 67 -4.19 11.53 14.05
C GLU A 67 -3.63 11.14 12.68
N ARG A 68 -2.79 10.10 12.62
CA ARG A 68 -2.17 9.64 11.36
C ARG A 68 -3.24 9.18 10.37
N ALA A 69 -3.11 9.64 9.12
CA ALA A 69 -4.02 9.30 8.03
C ALA A 69 -3.50 8.16 7.14
N ALA A 70 -2.18 8.05 6.94
CA ALA A 70 -1.56 7.02 6.12
C ALA A 70 -1.74 5.64 6.78
N PRO A 71 -2.28 4.62 6.10
CA PRO A 71 -2.45 3.30 6.69
C PRO A 71 -1.15 2.51 6.84
N THR A 72 -1.05 1.60 7.83
CA THR A 72 0.15 0.73 7.97
C THR A 72 0.20 -0.39 6.94
N ARG A 73 -0.96 -0.80 6.40
CA ARG A 73 -1.05 -1.91 5.45
C ARG A 73 -1.40 -1.40 4.06
N ILE A 74 -0.46 -1.55 3.14
CA ILE A 74 -0.63 -1.19 1.73
C ILE A 74 -0.84 -2.47 0.94
N TRP A 75 -2.01 -2.64 0.36
CA TRP A 75 -2.35 -3.75 -0.51
C TRP A 75 -2.20 -3.32 -1.96
N TYR A 76 -1.41 -4.05 -2.75
CA TYR A 76 -1.45 -3.96 -4.20
C TYR A 76 -2.20 -5.16 -4.75
N VAL A 77 -3.41 -4.91 -5.27
CA VAL A 77 -4.35 -5.94 -5.69
C VAL A 77 -4.50 -5.87 -7.20
N VAL A 78 -4.25 -6.98 -7.89
CA VAL A 78 -4.36 -7.04 -9.35
C VAL A 78 -4.99 -8.35 -9.81
N ASN A 79 -5.71 -8.32 -10.93
CA ASN A 79 -6.42 -9.51 -11.39
C ASN A 79 -5.47 -10.60 -11.94
N ARG A 80 -4.34 -10.18 -12.54
CA ARG A 80 -3.37 -11.08 -13.21
C ARG A 80 -2.22 -11.50 -12.29
N ARG A 81 -1.97 -12.81 -12.22
CA ARG A 81 -0.87 -13.39 -11.41
C ARG A 81 0.52 -12.86 -11.79
N LEU A 82 0.81 -12.68 -13.08
CA LEU A 82 2.12 -12.22 -13.55
C LEU A 82 2.44 -10.79 -13.09
N LEU A 83 1.42 -9.92 -13.01
CA LEU A 83 1.60 -8.54 -12.56
C LEU A 83 1.89 -8.48 -11.04
N VAL A 84 1.32 -9.41 -10.27
CA VAL A 84 1.66 -9.58 -8.85
C VAL A 84 3.16 -9.84 -8.69
N ASP A 85 3.75 -10.68 -9.53
CA ASP A 85 5.14 -11.13 -9.36
C ASP A 85 6.15 -10.01 -9.61
N GLY A 86 5.94 -9.17 -10.65
CA GLY A 86 6.81 -8.02 -10.91
C GLY A 86 6.73 -6.95 -9.81
N ALA A 87 5.51 -6.63 -9.36
CA ALA A 87 5.31 -5.68 -8.27
C ALA A 87 5.88 -6.20 -6.94
N TYR A 88 5.72 -7.50 -6.67
CA TYR A 88 6.27 -8.17 -5.49
C TYR A 88 7.81 -8.14 -5.47
N ALA A 89 8.46 -8.38 -6.61
CA ALA A 89 9.93 -8.29 -6.70
C ALA A 89 10.43 -6.88 -6.34
N HIS A 90 9.74 -5.84 -6.82
CA HIS A 90 10.04 -4.47 -6.41
C HIS A 90 9.82 -4.25 -4.91
N GLY A 91 8.72 -4.76 -4.34
CA GLY A 91 8.47 -4.69 -2.89
C GLY A 91 9.57 -5.35 -2.06
N LEU A 92 10.03 -6.55 -2.45
CA LEU A 92 11.12 -7.24 -1.77
C LEU A 92 12.43 -6.44 -1.82
N ARG A 93 12.75 -5.87 -2.98
CA ARG A 93 13.93 -5.01 -3.11
C ARG A 93 13.82 -3.79 -2.21
N LEU A 94 12.67 -3.12 -2.21
CA LEU A 94 12.41 -1.98 -1.34
C LEU A 94 12.58 -2.35 0.14
N ALA A 95 11.98 -3.44 0.61
CA ALA A 95 12.14 -3.88 1.99
C ALA A 95 13.60 -4.23 2.34
N SER A 96 14.33 -4.87 1.43
CA SER A 96 15.76 -5.16 1.60
C SER A 96 16.57 -3.86 1.79
N TRP A 97 16.37 -2.89 0.90
CA TRP A 97 17.08 -1.60 0.96
C TRP A 97 16.68 -0.79 2.20
N LEU A 98 15.39 -0.73 2.54
CA LEU A 98 14.95 -0.04 3.75
C LEU A 98 15.53 -0.69 5.00
N SER A 99 15.66 -2.02 5.02
CA SER A 99 16.25 -2.75 6.15
C SER A 99 17.75 -2.49 6.27
N ASN A 100 18.48 -2.61 5.15
CA ASN A 100 19.92 -2.40 5.05
C ASN A 100 20.24 -1.46 3.87
N PRO A 101 20.29 -0.13 4.09
CA PRO A 101 20.51 0.86 3.03
C PRO A 101 21.80 0.65 2.24
N ASP A 102 22.86 0.13 2.87
CA ASP A 102 24.13 -0.13 2.18
C ASP A 102 23.99 -1.18 1.06
N SER A 103 23.00 -2.08 1.13
CA SER A 103 22.74 -3.05 0.05
C SER A 103 22.33 -2.39 -1.27
N ALA A 104 21.77 -1.17 -1.22
CA ALA A 104 21.38 -0.42 -2.42
C ALA A 104 22.58 0.10 -3.22
N ARG A 105 23.76 0.29 -2.58
CA ARG A 105 24.99 0.70 -3.29
C ARG A 105 25.43 -0.32 -4.33
N ALA A 106 25.26 -1.61 -4.04
CA ALA A 106 25.59 -2.69 -4.96
C ALA A 106 24.75 -2.63 -6.26
N GLU A 107 23.60 -1.95 -6.22
CA GLU A 107 22.71 -1.72 -7.35
C GLU A 107 22.85 -0.29 -7.93
N GLY A 108 23.89 0.45 -7.55
CA GLY A 108 24.24 1.75 -8.12
C GLY A 108 23.52 2.96 -7.49
N VAL A 109 22.89 2.79 -6.33
CA VAL A 109 22.27 3.92 -5.61
C VAL A 109 23.35 4.73 -4.89
N GLU A 110 23.51 6.00 -5.28
CA GLU A 110 24.49 6.92 -4.68
C GLU A 110 23.96 7.57 -3.40
N ASP A 111 22.72 8.06 -3.43
CA ASP A 111 22.07 8.76 -2.33
C ASP A 111 21.24 7.79 -1.47
N LEU A 112 21.83 7.32 -0.38
CA LEU A 112 21.19 6.38 0.55
C LEU A 112 20.33 7.06 1.62
N GLU A 113 20.46 8.37 1.81
CA GLU A 113 19.79 9.09 2.90
C GLU A 113 18.25 8.91 2.85
N PRO A 114 17.57 9.00 1.69
CA PRO A 114 16.13 8.79 1.62
C PRO A 114 15.69 7.38 2.03
N ILE A 115 16.50 6.37 1.67
CA ILE A 115 16.22 4.96 1.99
C ILE A 115 16.42 4.73 3.49
N ALA A 116 17.52 5.23 4.06
CA ALA A 116 17.81 5.13 5.48
C ALA A 116 16.75 5.83 6.32
N TRP A 117 16.37 7.05 5.94
CA TRP A 117 15.28 7.80 6.57
C TRP A 117 13.97 7.02 6.55
N ALA A 118 13.53 6.54 5.39
CA ALA A 118 12.27 5.79 5.29
C ALA A 118 12.32 4.50 6.12
N GLY A 119 13.45 3.80 6.12
CA GLY A 119 13.66 2.60 6.94
C GLY A 119 13.55 2.87 8.44
N GLU A 120 14.15 3.95 8.93
CA GLU A 120 14.07 4.35 10.34
C GLU A 120 12.64 4.75 10.73
N ARG A 121 11.97 5.55 9.90
CA ARG A 121 10.60 6.02 10.13
C ARG A 121 9.58 4.89 10.15
N LEU A 122 9.71 3.91 9.25
CA LEU A 122 8.80 2.77 9.26
C LEU A 122 9.08 1.84 10.45
N ARG A 123 10.35 1.65 10.84
CA ARG A 123 10.70 0.91 12.07
C ARG A 123 10.04 1.50 13.31
N SER A 124 9.96 2.82 13.43
CA SER A 124 9.35 3.47 14.60
C SER A 124 7.84 3.25 14.72
N LEU A 125 7.17 2.73 13.68
CA LEU A 125 5.73 2.42 13.71
C LEU A 125 5.42 1.03 14.28
N ALA A 126 6.36 0.09 14.21
CA ALA A 126 6.13 -1.30 14.62
C ALA A 126 6.23 -1.45 16.16
N ALA A 127 5.20 -2.01 16.79
CA ALA A 127 5.12 -2.20 18.23
C ALA A 127 6.13 -3.24 18.76
N PHE A 128 6.41 -4.28 17.96
CA PHE A 128 7.37 -5.34 18.33
C PHE A 128 8.80 -5.08 17.80
N GLY A 129 9.03 -3.95 17.12
CA GLY A 129 10.38 -3.48 16.78
C GLY A 129 11.16 -4.33 15.77
N GLU A 130 12.49 -4.35 15.94
CA GLU A 130 13.52 -4.69 14.93
C GLU A 130 13.44 -6.08 14.30
N ASP A 131 12.77 -7.04 14.94
CA ASP A 131 12.78 -8.46 14.57
C ASP A 131 12.23 -8.75 13.15
N PHE A 132 11.33 -7.88 12.66
CA PHE A 132 10.65 -8.06 11.38
C PHE A 132 11.05 -7.00 10.33
N GLY A 133 11.96 -6.10 10.67
CA GLY A 133 12.42 -5.02 9.80
C GLY A 133 11.38 -3.91 9.56
N PRO A 134 11.73 -2.92 8.73
CA PRO A 134 10.92 -1.70 8.54
C PRO A 134 9.64 -1.95 7.74
N LEU A 135 9.65 -2.93 6.83
CA LEU A 135 8.55 -3.16 5.90
C LEU A 135 8.38 -4.66 5.67
N HIS A 136 7.28 -5.21 6.17
CA HIS A 136 6.90 -6.60 5.90
C HIS A 136 6.36 -6.72 4.49
N VAL A 137 6.91 -7.62 3.69
CA VAL A 137 6.49 -7.82 2.29
C VAL A 137 6.01 -9.24 2.09
N THR A 138 4.80 -9.39 1.57
CA THR A 138 4.21 -10.71 1.37
C THR A 138 3.34 -10.76 0.11
N ARG A 139 3.13 -11.97 -0.40
CA ARG A 139 2.36 -12.23 -1.62
C ARG A 139 1.30 -13.30 -1.39
N LEU A 140 0.08 -13.00 -1.80
CA LEU A 140 -1.10 -13.85 -1.67
C LEU A 140 -1.68 -14.11 -3.06
N ARG A 141 -1.24 -15.19 -3.72
CA ARG A 141 -1.81 -15.64 -5.01
C ARG A 141 -2.08 -17.14 -5.02
N GLY A 142 -3.16 -17.56 -5.68
CA GLY A 142 -3.48 -18.97 -5.85
C GLY A 142 -2.41 -19.73 -6.65
N GLY A 143 -2.10 -20.96 -6.23
CA GLY A 143 -1.11 -21.84 -6.89
C GLY A 143 0.36 -21.55 -6.56
N ALA A 144 0.64 -20.80 -5.50
CA ALA A 144 1.96 -20.63 -4.91
C ALA A 144 1.86 -20.81 -3.39
N ASP A 145 3.00 -20.95 -2.70
CA ASP A 145 3.02 -20.90 -1.23
C ASP A 145 2.36 -19.59 -0.76
N LEU A 146 1.40 -19.75 0.14
CA LEU A 146 0.69 -18.62 0.73
C LEU A 146 1.69 -17.87 1.60
N GLY A 147 1.92 -16.60 1.25
CA GLY A 147 2.84 -15.75 2.00
C GLY A 147 2.45 -15.62 3.48
N VAL A 148 3.41 -15.18 4.28
CA VAL A 148 3.23 -15.02 5.72
C VAL A 148 2.43 -13.74 6.01
N ARG A 149 1.48 -13.83 6.93
CA ARG A 149 0.76 -12.65 7.45
C ARG A 149 1.74 -11.65 8.07
N PRO A 150 1.43 -10.35 8.08
CA PRO A 150 2.13 -9.42 8.97
C PRO A 150 2.13 -9.99 10.40
N PRO A 151 3.25 -9.87 11.13
CA PRO A 151 3.41 -10.40 12.48
C PRO A 151 2.40 -9.81 13.46
N ASP A 152 2.05 -8.53 13.26
CA ASP A 152 1.05 -7.81 14.06
C ASP A 152 0.39 -6.66 13.25
N ALA A 153 -0.57 -5.97 13.88
CA ALA A 153 -1.38 -4.92 13.25
C ALA A 153 -0.72 -3.53 13.16
N SER A 154 0.42 -3.31 13.80
CA SER A 154 1.19 -2.07 13.72
C SER A 154 2.35 -2.14 12.71
N GLN A 155 2.83 -3.35 12.39
CA GLN A 155 3.87 -3.58 11.40
C GLN A 155 3.52 -2.95 10.05
N PRO A 156 4.33 -2.00 9.53
CA PRO A 156 4.18 -1.53 8.16
C PRO A 156 4.33 -2.70 7.19
N ALA A 157 3.36 -2.85 6.29
CA ALA A 157 3.31 -4.00 5.40
C ALA A 157 2.88 -3.63 3.98
N LEU A 158 3.52 -4.28 3.01
CA LEU A 158 3.17 -4.24 1.60
C LEU A 158 2.72 -5.64 1.15
N ILE A 159 1.43 -5.77 0.88
CA ILE A 159 0.77 -7.05 0.58
C ILE A 159 0.36 -7.08 -0.88
N PHE A 160 0.95 -7.98 -1.65
CA PHE A 160 0.62 -8.19 -3.06
C PHE A 160 -0.38 -9.31 -3.19
N ALA A 161 -1.56 -9.07 -3.75
CA ALA A 161 -2.61 -10.07 -3.81
C ALA A 161 -3.31 -10.13 -5.17
N THR A 162 -3.81 -11.32 -5.51
CA THR A 162 -4.84 -11.39 -6.55
C THR A 162 -6.19 -10.96 -5.98
N VAL A 163 -7.08 -10.44 -6.84
CA VAL A 163 -8.44 -10.02 -6.44
C VAL A 163 -9.16 -11.06 -5.57
N PRO A 164 -9.22 -12.36 -5.92
CA PRO A 164 -9.88 -13.36 -5.05
C PRO A 164 -9.20 -13.57 -3.69
N MET A 165 -7.87 -13.41 -3.62
CA MET A 165 -7.11 -13.62 -2.38
C MET A 165 -7.33 -12.49 -1.39
N TYR A 166 -7.44 -11.25 -1.87
CA TYR A 166 -7.84 -10.10 -1.08
C TYR A 166 -9.33 -10.17 -0.70
N ALA A 167 -10.22 -10.30 -1.68
CA ALA A 167 -11.67 -10.28 -1.47
C ALA A 167 -12.13 -11.37 -0.48
N SER A 168 -11.58 -12.58 -0.57
CA SER A 168 -11.93 -13.66 0.36
C SER A 168 -11.55 -13.34 1.80
N ARG A 169 -10.46 -12.61 2.04
CA ARG A 169 -10.04 -12.19 3.40
C ARG A 169 -10.98 -11.12 3.93
N LEU A 170 -11.23 -10.09 3.13
CA LEU A 170 -12.19 -9.03 3.46
C LEU A 170 -13.58 -9.59 3.82
N LEU A 171 -14.01 -10.67 3.14
CA LEU A 171 -15.30 -11.33 3.34
C LEU A 171 -15.31 -12.45 4.39
N PHE A 172 -14.31 -12.50 5.28
CA PHE A 172 -14.22 -13.52 6.34
C PHE A 172 -14.24 -14.98 5.82
N ARG A 173 -13.81 -15.20 4.57
CA ARG A 173 -13.65 -16.55 3.99
C ARG A 173 -12.21 -17.03 4.03
N GLY A 174 -11.25 -16.10 3.89
CA GLY A 174 -9.81 -16.33 3.97
C GLY A 174 -9.33 -17.49 3.13
N TYR A 175 -9.28 -17.36 1.80
CA TYR A 175 -8.80 -18.46 0.94
C TYR A 175 -7.37 -18.85 1.32
N GLY A 176 -7.18 -20.14 1.62
CA GLY A 176 -5.91 -20.65 2.12
C GLY A 176 -5.64 -20.39 3.61
N SER A 177 -6.65 -19.95 4.37
CA SER A 177 -6.55 -19.67 5.81
C SER A 177 -7.48 -20.59 6.61
N SER A 178 -7.09 -20.89 7.86
CA SER A 178 -7.91 -21.67 8.78
C SER A 178 -9.12 -20.87 9.26
N ALA A 179 -10.20 -21.55 9.67
CA ALA A 179 -11.41 -20.89 10.17
C ALA A 179 -11.13 -19.95 11.35
N SER A 180 -10.20 -20.31 12.24
CA SER A 180 -9.79 -19.50 13.39
C SER A 180 -9.06 -18.21 13.00
N MET A 181 -8.40 -18.18 11.84
CA MET A 181 -7.61 -17.03 11.39
C MET A 181 -8.39 -16.09 10.46
N ARG A 182 -9.55 -16.50 9.94
CA ARG A 182 -10.38 -15.65 9.05
C ARG A 182 -10.74 -14.29 9.65
N PRO A 183 -11.10 -14.16 10.95
CA PRO A 183 -11.35 -12.84 11.52
C PRO A 183 -10.11 -11.95 11.55
N ILE A 184 -8.93 -12.54 11.79
CA ILE A 184 -7.65 -11.82 11.80
C ILE A 184 -7.28 -11.37 10.39
N ASP A 185 -7.44 -12.25 9.39
CA ASP A 185 -7.23 -11.89 7.98
C ASP A 185 -8.18 -10.78 7.52
N ALA A 186 -9.45 -10.82 7.95
CA ALA A 186 -10.43 -9.80 7.64
C ALA A 186 -10.05 -8.45 8.27
N ALA A 187 -9.60 -8.43 9.53
CA ALA A 187 -9.12 -7.22 10.18
C ALA A 187 -7.88 -6.63 9.49
N LEU A 188 -6.91 -7.48 9.11
CA LEU A 188 -5.71 -7.05 8.39
C LEU A 188 -6.02 -6.51 6.98
N ALA A 189 -7.05 -7.04 6.32
CA ALA A 189 -7.49 -6.59 5.00
C ALA A 189 -8.42 -5.37 5.05
N GLY A 190 -9.23 -5.24 6.11
CA GLY A 190 -10.39 -4.35 6.19
C GLY A 190 -10.21 -3.06 7.00
N ILE A 191 -9.20 -3.00 7.88
CA ILE A 191 -8.95 -1.90 8.81
C ILE A 191 -7.50 -1.43 8.63
N ASP A 192 -7.24 -0.14 8.82
CA ASP A 192 -5.91 0.47 8.67
C ASP A 192 -5.21 0.02 7.38
N SER A 193 -5.97 0.04 6.28
CA SER A 193 -5.50 -0.47 4.99
C SER A 193 -5.78 0.47 3.83
N LEU A 194 -4.79 0.61 2.96
CA LEU A 194 -4.91 1.21 1.64
C LEU A 194 -4.87 0.08 0.61
N VAL A 195 -5.79 0.06 -0.35
CA VAL A 195 -5.85 -0.91 -1.45
C VAL A 195 -5.66 -0.18 -2.77
N LEU A 196 -4.51 -0.40 -3.39
CA LEU A 196 -4.20 -0.02 -4.75
C LEU A 196 -4.71 -1.12 -5.67
N LEU A 197 -5.90 -0.93 -6.23
CA LEU A 197 -6.56 -1.91 -7.11
C LEU A 197 -6.17 -1.66 -8.58
N ASP A 198 -5.20 -2.41 -9.07
CA ASP A 198 -4.76 -2.35 -10.46
C ASP A 198 -5.61 -3.20 -11.40
N GLU A 199 -5.70 -2.75 -12.64
CA GLU A 199 -6.67 -3.22 -13.63
C GLU A 199 -8.11 -3.18 -13.08
N ALA A 200 -8.47 -2.10 -12.37
CA ALA A 200 -9.75 -1.98 -11.66
C ALA A 200 -10.99 -2.27 -12.54
N HIS A 201 -10.90 -1.99 -13.84
CA HIS A 201 -11.92 -2.31 -14.85
C HIS A 201 -12.28 -3.80 -14.91
N LEU A 202 -11.36 -4.70 -14.52
CA LEU A 202 -11.57 -6.15 -14.44
C LEU A 202 -12.08 -6.62 -13.07
N ALA A 203 -12.14 -5.73 -12.08
CA ALA A 203 -12.46 -6.02 -10.69
C ALA A 203 -13.72 -5.29 -10.18
N ARG A 204 -14.61 -4.87 -11.10
CA ARG A 204 -15.86 -4.13 -10.76
C ARG A 204 -16.71 -4.79 -9.67
N SER A 205 -16.75 -6.12 -9.63
CA SER A 205 -17.49 -6.86 -8.61
C SER A 205 -16.92 -6.66 -7.20
N LEU A 206 -15.60 -6.53 -7.05
CA LEU A 206 -14.99 -6.23 -5.75
C LEU A 206 -15.39 -4.83 -5.27
N ILE A 207 -15.33 -3.84 -6.15
CA ILE A 207 -15.72 -2.45 -5.85
C ILE A 207 -17.16 -2.40 -5.34
N LYS A 208 -18.08 -3.04 -6.08
CA LYS A 208 -19.50 -3.11 -5.68
C LYS A 208 -19.69 -3.76 -4.31
N VAL A 209 -18.99 -4.87 -4.06
CA VAL A 209 -19.08 -5.57 -2.77
C VAL A 209 -18.56 -4.72 -1.63
N VAL A 210 -17.47 -3.98 -1.81
CA VAL A 210 -16.92 -3.12 -0.75
C VAL A 210 -17.91 -2.03 -0.36
N SER A 211 -18.53 -1.35 -1.34
CA SER A 211 -19.58 -0.36 -1.04
C SER A 211 -20.74 -0.97 -0.23
N GLN A 212 -21.16 -2.19 -0.55
CA GLN A 212 -22.20 -2.90 0.21
C GLN A 212 -21.75 -3.33 1.61
N LEU A 213 -20.47 -3.64 1.80
CA LEU A 213 -19.92 -3.97 3.12
C LEU A 213 -19.90 -2.75 4.03
N GLU A 214 -19.60 -1.56 3.50
CA GLU A 214 -19.63 -0.32 4.27
C GLU A 214 -21.04 0.00 4.78
N GLU A 215 -22.07 -0.25 3.97
CA GLU A 215 -23.48 -0.11 4.36
C GLU A 215 -23.92 -1.16 5.40
N ALA A 216 -23.38 -2.37 5.32
CA ALA A 216 -23.75 -3.49 6.20
C ALA A 216 -22.99 -3.52 7.52
N ASP A 217 -21.87 -2.81 7.63
CA ASP A 217 -21.06 -2.77 8.85
C ASP A 217 -21.66 -1.80 9.87
N ILE A 218 -22.47 -2.37 10.76
CA ILE A 218 -23.11 -1.70 11.89
C ILE A 218 -22.12 -1.29 13.01
N GLY A 219 -20.84 -1.65 12.89
CA GLY A 219 -19.79 -1.29 13.82
C GLY A 219 -19.33 0.17 13.67
N ASP A 220 -18.84 0.73 14.76
CA ASP A 220 -18.13 2.02 14.77
C ASP A 220 -16.62 1.77 15.03
N PRO A 221 -15.84 1.45 13.97
CA PRO A 221 -14.42 1.17 14.11
C PRO A 221 -13.60 2.40 14.54
N SER A 222 -14.20 3.60 14.48
CA SER A 222 -13.54 4.85 14.91
C SER A 222 -13.23 4.89 16.41
N ARG A 223 -13.86 4.00 17.20
CA ARG A 223 -13.58 3.82 18.64
C ARG A 223 -12.23 3.19 18.94
N VAL A 224 -11.61 2.53 17.95
CA VAL A 224 -10.35 1.78 18.11
C VAL A 224 -9.22 2.44 17.32
N ILE A 225 -9.53 3.08 16.20
CA ILE A 225 -8.56 3.72 15.31
C ILE A 225 -9.13 5.00 14.72
N ALA A 226 -8.27 5.93 14.30
CA ALA A 226 -8.68 7.16 13.61
C ALA A 226 -9.72 6.88 12.51
N ALA A 227 -10.77 7.71 12.41
CA ALA A 227 -11.87 7.52 11.46
C ALA A 227 -11.39 7.38 10.00
N THR A 228 -10.31 8.09 9.65
CA THR A 228 -9.67 8.03 8.33
C THR A 228 -9.05 6.68 7.98
N ARG A 229 -8.75 5.86 8.99
CA ARG A 229 -8.14 4.51 8.90
C ARG A 229 -9.07 3.40 9.40
N ALA A 230 -10.29 3.77 9.80
CA ALA A 230 -11.27 2.87 10.40
C ALA A 230 -11.91 1.90 9.38
N ARG A 231 -11.75 2.16 8.08
CA ARG A 231 -12.14 1.29 6.98
C ARG A 231 -11.04 1.26 5.93
N THR A 232 -11.04 0.22 5.10
CA THR A 232 -10.17 0.16 3.93
C THR A 232 -10.46 1.32 2.98
N ARG A 233 -9.41 1.99 2.51
CA ARG A 233 -9.49 2.89 1.37
C ARG A 233 -9.12 2.19 0.08
N ILE A 234 -10.01 2.14 -0.90
CA ILE A 234 -9.71 1.57 -2.23
C ILE A 234 -9.42 2.70 -3.21
N VAL A 235 -8.25 2.64 -3.84
CA VAL A 235 -7.84 3.52 -4.93
C VAL A 235 -7.76 2.68 -6.20
N GLN A 236 -8.52 3.07 -7.22
CA GLN A 236 -8.59 2.35 -8.48
C GLN A 236 -7.49 2.82 -9.43
N LEU A 237 -6.65 1.92 -9.94
CA LEU A 237 -5.67 2.22 -10.97
C LEU A 237 -6.22 1.75 -12.32
N THR A 238 -6.51 2.72 -13.20
CA THR A 238 -7.13 2.45 -14.51
C THR A 238 -6.37 3.14 -15.63
N ALA A 239 -6.42 2.57 -16.82
CA ALA A 239 -5.89 3.19 -18.04
C ALA A 239 -6.97 3.98 -18.81
N THR A 240 -8.24 3.72 -18.51
CA THR A 240 -9.40 4.29 -19.19
C THR A 240 -10.19 5.13 -18.21
N GLY A 241 -10.40 6.41 -18.53
CA GLY A 241 -10.99 7.45 -17.66
C GLY A 241 -12.48 7.31 -17.34
N GLU A 242 -13.09 6.14 -17.55
CA GLU A 242 -14.46 5.88 -17.10
C GLU A 242 -14.45 5.49 -15.63
N ALA A 243 -14.39 6.47 -14.74
CA ALA A 243 -14.53 6.22 -13.32
C ALA A 243 -15.29 7.36 -12.63
N SER A 244 -16.12 6.99 -11.67
CA SER A 244 -16.84 7.91 -10.79
C SER A 244 -16.03 8.18 -9.53
N GLY A 245 -15.87 9.44 -9.14
CA GLY A 245 -15.15 9.86 -7.92
C GLY A 245 -14.14 10.98 -8.18
N HIS A 246 -13.30 11.28 -7.19
CA HIS A 246 -12.16 12.17 -7.33
C HIS A 246 -11.06 11.47 -8.14
N VAL A 247 -10.86 11.93 -9.38
CA VAL A 247 -9.91 11.33 -10.34
C VAL A 247 -8.62 12.13 -10.36
N LEU A 248 -7.48 11.45 -10.18
CA LEU A 248 -6.17 11.97 -10.48
C LEU A 248 -5.74 11.52 -11.88
N ASP A 249 -5.52 12.48 -12.77
CA ASP A 249 -5.06 12.25 -14.14
C ASP A 249 -3.66 12.84 -14.39
N LEU A 250 -3.26 12.91 -15.66
CA LEU A 250 -1.97 13.46 -16.07
C LEU A 250 -1.89 14.99 -15.97
N THR A 251 -3.00 15.69 -16.15
CA THR A 251 -3.03 17.14 -16.38
C THR A 251 -3.39 17.93 -15.13
N GLY A 252 -4.18 17.35 -14.22
CA GLY A 252 -4.61 17.93 -12.95
C GLY A 252 -5.17 19.33 -13.13
N ASP A 253 -6.45 19.35 -13.51
CA ASP A 253 -7.36 20.45 -13.23
C ASP A 253 -8.26 20.04 -12.06
#